data_AF-A0A2A3EUI1-F1
#
_entry.id   AF-A0A2A3EUI1-F1
#
_cell.length_a   1.000
_cell.length_b   1.000
_cell.length_c   1.000
_cell.angle_alpha   90.00
_cell.angle_beta   90.00
_cell.angle_gamma   90.00
#
_symmetry.space_group_name_H-M   'P 1'
#
loop_
_entity.id
_entity.type
_entity.pdbx_description
1 polymer ?
#
loop_
_entity_poly.entity_id
_entity_poly.type
_entity_poly.pdbx_seq_one_letter_code
_entity_poly.pdbx_strand_id
1 'polypeptide(L)'
;MSDIANATAASEIDPGTFRNVLGHFPTGVVVITAIDDGEPVGMAVGSFTSVSLDPPLVAFLPTKSSTSFPRIRSAGRFTVNVIGAADQELVRNFAISRADKFAGVEWTLSGGGSPILDRAVAWIDCDIETVDEAGDHFIVVGRVLDLAIGTGEGPLLFFRGGYGRFDQGFRTAPGRSDLLSPLRYVDKIRDLLVTTAQELGVECFANAVVGEELVIVGSTGEPTHPIGLSRIGQRMPLVAPLGAGAIAWSEPAQQELWIQQARLTAADRTAATAALHRVRQRGWSVALATDGLLALEAAVGRQGPDILDGRCADEDAMKAARNIDISSHDPETIDDSTVYRVRNVSAPVLGSDGRLLLLLSLYGLPREVTGAELRQYLDRLCATAAQSAELIRETSGGHVE
;
A
#
# COMPACT_ATOMS: atom_id res chain seq x y z
N MET A 1 -23.53 -8.61 63.14
CA MET A 1 -24.60 -7.98 62.36
C MET A 1 -24.14 -6.59 61.93
N SER A 2 -23.63 -6.48 60.71
CA SER A 2 -23.91 -5.33 59.83
C SER A 2 -23.36 -5.69 58.46
N ASP A 3 -24.28 -6.05 57.57
CA ASP A 3 -24.06 -6.29 56.15
C ASP A 3 -23.30 -5.12 55.51
N ILE A 4 -22.12 -5.39 54.94
CA ILE A 4 -21.58 -4.53 53.89
C ILE A 4 -22.19 -5.05 52.59
N ALA A 5 -23.30 -4.43 52.24
CA ALA A 5 -24.00 -4.64 50.99
C ALA A 5 -23.01 -4.51 49.81
N ASN A 6 -22.99 -5.56 49.00
CA ASN A 6 -22.28 -5.68 47.75
C ASN A 6 -22.89 -4.69 46.74
N ALA A 7 -22.43 -3.44 46.76
CA ALA A 7 -22.78 -2.46 45.76
C ALA A 7 -21.87 -2.70 44.54
N THR A 8 -22.39 -3.42 43.54
CA THR A 8 -21.86 -3.40 42.18
C THR A 8 -21.94 -1.94 41.69
N ALA A 9 -20.87 -1.19 41.87
CA ALA A 9 -20.73 0.14 41.27
C ALA A 9 -20.84 -0.04 39.76
N ALA A 10 -21.91 0.50 39.17
CA ALA A 10 -22.01 0.60 37.73
C ALA A 10 -20.80 1.40 37.23
N SER A 11 -20.04 0.83 36.30
CA SER A 11 -18.89 1.50 35.69
C SER A 11 -19.31 2.87 35.16
N GLU A 12 -18.64 3.94 35.61
CA GLU A 12 -18.83 5.30 35.09
C GLU A 12 -18.47 5.39 33.60
N ILE A 13 -17.71 4.42 33.08
CA ILE A 13 -17.32 4.34 31.68
C ILE A 13 -18.43 3.67 30.86
N ASP A 14 -18.95 4.42 29.88
CA ASP A 14 -19.88 3.90 28.88
C ASP A 14 -19.25 2.74 28.08
N PRO A 15 -19.87 1.54 28.04
CA PRO A 15 -19.33 0.39 27.32
C PRO A 15 -19.14 0.62 25.82
N GLY A 16 -19.96 1.47 25.19
CA GLY A 16 -19.82 1.84 23.78
C GLY A 16 -18.52 2.62 23.53
N THR A 17 -18.27 3.62 24.37
CA THR A 17 -17.06 4.45 24.36
C THR A 17 -15.83 3.61 24.64
N PHE A 18 -15.86 2.73 25.65
CA PHE A 18 -14.77 1.81 25.95
C PHE A 18 -14.39 0.93 24.74
N ARG A 19 -15.39 0.29 24.10
CA ARG A 19 -15.19 -0.51 22.89
C ARG A 19 -14.64 0.30 21.73
N ASN A 20 -15.14 1.51 21.53
CA ASN A 20 -14.67 2.39 20.45
C ASN A 20 -13.21 2.80 20.65
N VAL A 21 -12.83 3.21 21.86
CA VAL A 21 -11.44 3.60 22.19
C VAL A 21 -10.51 2.40 22.03
N LEU A 22 -10.83 1.24 22.61
CA LEU A 22 -10.01 0.04 22.48
C LEU A 22 -9.93 -0.48 21.04
N GLY A 23 -10.94 -0.22 20.21
CA GLY A 23 -10.89 -0.55 18.78
C GLY A 23 -9.78 0.16 18.00
N HIS A 24 -9.13 1.18 18.57
CA HIS A 24 -7.97 1.86 17.97
C HIS A 24 -6.63 1.18 18.28
N PHE A 25 -6.61 0.12 19.09
CA PHE A 25 -5.44 -0.74 19.29
C PHE A 25 -5.54 -1.96 18.37
N PRO A 26 -4.83 -1.98 17.21
CA PRO A 26 -4.95 -3.09 16.26
C PRO A 26 -4.39 -4.37 16.86
N THR A 27 -5.04 -5.50 16.58
CA THR A 27 -4.56 -6.81 17.00
C THR A 27 -4.45 -7.77 15.81
N GLY A 28 -3.56 -8.73 15.93
CA GLY A 28 -3.60 -9.91 15.06
C GLY A 28 -4.81 -10.77 15.41
N VAL A 29 -5.23 -11.62 14.48
CA VAL A 29 -6.30 -12.59 14.72
C VAL A 29 -5.72 -14.00 14.76
N VAL A 30 -6.07 -14.75 15.80
CA VAL A 30 -5.70 -16.16 15.93
C VAL A 30 -6.94 -17.04 16.08
N VAL A 31 -6.83 -18.30 15.70
CA VAL A 31 -7.80 -19.35 16.05
C VAL A 31 -7.16 -20.27 17.07
N ILE A 32 -7.76 -20.35 18.25
CA ILE A 32 -7.41 -21.33 19.28
C ILE A 32 -8.13 -22.62 18.94
N THR A 33 -7.39 -23.73 18.87
CA THR A 33 -7.94 -25.06 18.57
C THR A 33 -7.53 -26.06 19.63
N ALA A 34 -8.37 -27.07 19.85
CA ALA A 34 -8.08 -28.22 20.71
C ALA A 34 -8.83 -29.45 20.19
N ILE A 35 -8.53 -30.62 20.75
CA ILE A 35 -9.35 -31.82 20.62
C ILE A 35 -10.06 -32.06 21.94
N ASP A 36 -11.38 -32.19 21.90
CA ASP A 36 -12.23 -32.51 23.04
C ASP A 36 -13.08 -33.73 22.70
N ASP A 37 -12.90 -34.82 23.45
CA ASP A 37 -13.51 -36.14 23.19
C ASP A 37 -13.34 -36.65 21.75
N GLY A 38 -12.16 -36.39 21.16
CA GLY A 38 -11.82 -36.81 19.79
C GLY A 38 -12.33 -35.87 18.69
N GLU A 39 -13.13 -34.86 19.04
CA GLU A 39 -13.69 -33.89 18.11
C GLU A 39 -12.91 -32.57 18.14
N PRO A 40 -12.63 -31.94 16.98
CA PRO A 40 -11.96 -30.66 16.94
C PRO A 40 -12.88 -29.54 17.43
N VAL A 41 -12.34 -28.69 18.30
CA VAL A 41 -13.00 -27.47 18.78
C VAL A 41 -12.12 -26.26 18.52
N GLY A 42 -12.73 -25.12 18.21
CA GLY A 42 -11.96 -23.90 18.05
C GLY A 42 -12.76 -22.60 18.19
N MET A 43 -12.03 -21.52 18.46
CA MET A 43 -12.56 -20.17 18.56
C MET A 43 -11.58 -19.13 18.04
N ALA A 44 -12.09 -18.13 17.34
CA ALA A 44 -11.31 -16.96 16.96
C ALA A 44 -11.16 -16.01 18.16
N VAL A 45 -9.95 -15.50 18.39
CA VAL A 45 -9.67 -14.49 19.40
C VAL A 45 -8.75 -13.41 18.84
N GLY A 46 -9.05 -12.15 19.19
CA GLY A 46 -8.19 -10.99 18.90
C GLY A 46 -7.38 -10.52 20.11
N SER A 47 -7.44 -11.24 21.23
CA SER A 47 -6.84 -10.87 22.53
C SER A 47 -5.52 -11.59 22.81
N PHE A 48 -4.95 -12.28 21.81
CA PHE A 48 -3.73 -13.06 21.97
C PHE A 48 -2.50 -12.18 22.22
N THR A 49 -1.62 -12.59 23.13
CA THR A 49 -0.37 -11.89 23.44
C THR A 49 0.73 -12.84 23.95
N SER A 50 1.99 -12.45 23.79
CA SER A 50 3.12 -13.07 24.49
C SER A 50 3.19 -12.54 25.93
N VAL A 51 3.58 -13.39 26.87
CA VAL A 51 3.62 -13.09 28.31
C VAL A 51 5.04 -13.17 28.87
N SER A 52 5.77 -14.24 28.55
CA SER A 52 7.10 -14.49 29.12
C SER A 52 7.98 -15.22 28.11
N LEU A 53 9.29 -14.98 28.18
CA LEU A 53 10.30 -15.70 27.41
C LEU A 53 10.87 -16.91 28.17
N ASP A 54 11.03 -16.79 29.49
CA ASP A 54 11.53 -17.88 30.34
C ASP A 54 10.77 -17.91 31.70
N PRO A 55 9.88 -18.90 31.92
CA PRO A 55 9.44 -19.91 30.95
C PRO A 55 8.69 -19.26 29.78
N PRO A 56 8.62 -19.91 28.59
CA PRO A 56 7.91 -19.36 27.45
C PRO A 56 6.39 -19.45 27.67
N LEU A 57 5.74 -18.29 27.81
CA LEU A 57 4.31 -18.18 28.10
C LEU A 57 3.61 -17.26 27.09
N VAL A 58 2.37 -17.63 26.76
CA VAL A 58 1.43 -16.83 25.95
C VAL A 58 0.08 -16.74 26.67
N ALA A 59 -0.76 -15.79 26.28
CA ALA A 59 -2.11 -15.67 26.84
C ALA A 59 -3.17 -15.30 25.80
N PHE A 60 -4.40 -15.68 26.09
CA PHE A 60 -5.60 -15.22 25.40
C PHE A 60 -6.76 -15.03 26.39
N LEU A 61 -7.74 -14.21 26.00
CA LEU A 61 -8.83 -13.81 26.88
C LEU A 61 -10.19 -14.21 26.29
N PRO A 62 -10.71 -15.42 26.60
CA PRO A 62 -12.04 -15.83 26.17
C PRO A 62 -13.12 -15.23 27.08
N THR A 63 -14.26 -14.86 26.51
CA THR A 63 -15.43 -14.41 27.30
C THR A 63 -16.01 -15.57 28.10
N LYS A 64 -16.55 -15.27 29.29
CA LYS A 64 -17.26 -16.24 30.14
C LYS A 64 -18.48 -16.86 29.45
N SER A 65 -19.04 -16.20 28.42
CA SER A 65 -20.16 -16.73 27.63
C SER A 65 -19.74 -17.62 26.45
N SER A 66 -18.44 -17.93 26.29
CA SER A 66 -17.95 -18.76 25.19
C SER A 66 -18.43 -20.20 25.31
N THR A 67 -18.94 -20.77 24.22
CA THR A 67 -19.33 -22.19 24.13
C THR A 67 -18.14 -23.10 23.80
N SER A 68 -17.09 -22.56 23.17
CA SER A 68 -15.89 -23.33 22.80
C SER A 68 -14.86 -23.41 23.93
N PHE A 69 -14.74 -22.38 24.76
CA PHE A 69 -13.71 -22.33 25.79
C PHE A 69 -13.82 -23.43 26.86
N PRO A 70 -15.01 -23.79 27.38
CA PRO A 70 -15.12 -24.88 28.35
C PRO A 70 -14.55 -26.21 27.83
N ARG A 71 -14.72 -26.50 26.54
CA ARG A 71 -14.18 -27.69 25.86
C ARG A 71 -12.66 -27.63 25.75
N ILE A 72 -12.12 -26.48 25.30
CA ILE A 72 -10.67 -26.23 25.25
C ILE A 72 -10.04 -26.35 26.65
N ARG A 73 -10.71 -25.81 27.68
CA ARG A 73 -10.27 -25.91 29.07
C ARG A 73 -10.25 -27.35 29.57
N SER A 74 -11.25 -28.15 29.20
CA SER A 74 -11.33 -29.58 29.53
C SER A 74 -10.20 -30.39 28.88
N ALA A 75 -9.88 -30.07 27.62
CA ALA A 75 -8.78 -30.70 26.90
C ALA A 75 -7.40 -30.44 27.55
N GLY A 76 -7.23 -29.31 28.25
CA GLY A 76 -5.98 -28.94 28.93
C GLY A 76 -4.84 -28.53 28.00
N ARG A 77 -5.01 -28.72 26.69
CA ARG A 77 -4.05 -28.40 25.62
C ARG A 77 -4.73 -27.61 24.52
N PHE A 78 -3.96 -26.77 23.84
CA PHE A 78 -4.45 -26.03 22.69
C PHE A 78 -3.33 -25.62 21.74
N THR A 79 -3.68 -25.41 20.48
CA THR A 79 -2.83 -24.77 19.49
C THR A 79 -3.36 -23.38 19.18
N VAL A 80 -2.47 -22.39 19.19
CA VAL A 80 -2.73 -21.06 18.66
C VAL A 80 -2.37 -21.05 17.19
N ASN A 81 -3.33 -20.76 16.30
CA ASN A 81 -3.10 -20.63 14.87
C ASN A 81 -3.17 -19.16 14.47
N VAL A 82 -2.03 -18.55 14.11
CA VAL A 82 -1.99 -17.16 13.61
C VAL A 82 -2.51 -17.13 12.19
N ILE A 83 -3.58 -16.38 11.92
CA ILE A 83 -4.31 -16.49 10.66
C ILE A 83 -3.80 -15.48 9.62
N GLY A 84 -3.72 -15.94 8.38
CA GLY A 84 -3.33 -15.12 7.23
C GLY A 84 -4.44 -14.20 6.74
N ALA A 85 -4.07 -13.10 6.08
CA ALA A 85 -5.00 -12.10 5.59
C ALA A 85 -6.02 -12.65 4.57
N ALA A 86 -5.63 -13.68 3.81
CA ALA A 86 -6.48 -14.34 2.82
C ALA A 86 -7.58 -15.22 3.46
N ASP A 87 -7.49 -15.53 4.75
CA ASP A 87 -8.37 -16.47 5.45
C ASP A 87 -9.41 -15.77 6.35
N GLN A 88 -9.85 -14.57 5.94
CA GLN A 88 -10.86 -13.80 6.66
C GLN A 88 -12.19 -14.56 6.85
N GLU A 89 -12.62 -15.32 5.84
CA GLU A 89 -13.85 -16.10 5.91
C GLU A 89 -13.75 -17.25 6.93
N LEU A 90 -12.59 -17.90 7.01
CA LEU A 90 -12.30 -18.91 8.01
C LEU A 90 -12.46 -18.34 9.43
N VAL A 91 -11.89 -17.16 9.70
CA VAL A 91 -12.04 -16.50 11.01
C VAL A 91 -13.51 -16.24 11.35
N ARG A 92 -14.31 -15.77 10.38
CA ARG A 92 -15.74 -15.53 10.59
C ARG A 92 -16.47 -16.81 11.00
N ASN A 93 -16.12 -17.96 10.41
CA ASN A 93 -16.67 -19.25 10.79
C ASN A 93 -16.33 -19.63 12.23
N PHE A 94 -15.10 -19.36 12.67
CA PHE A 94 -14.67 -19.64 14.05
C PHE A 94 -15.20 -18.64 15.10
N ALA A 95 -15.60 -17.43 14.68
CA ALA A 95 -16.12 -16.37 15.54
C ALA A 95 -17.60 -16.55 15.94
N ILE A 96 -18.39 -17.30 15.16
CA ILE A 96 -19.82 -17.55 15.45
C ILE A 96 -20.04 -18.90 16.15
N SER A 97 -21.16 -19.04 16.86
CA SER A 97 -21.57 -20.32 17.45
C SER A 97 -22.28 -21.19 16.39
N ARG A 98 -21.59 -22.19 15.85
CA ARG A 98 -22.11 -23.16 14.85
C ARG A 98 -21.57 -24.57 15.15
N ALA A 99 -22.33 -25.59 14.76
CA ALA A 99 -22.02 -27.00 15.04
C ALA A 99 -20.78 -27.54 14.31
N ASP A 100 -20.50 -27.07 13.09
CA ASP A 100 -19.39 -27.59 12.27
C ASP A 100 -18.50 -26.44 11.78
N LYS A 101 -17.55 -26.05 12.64
CA LYS A 101 -16.58 -24.98 12.35
C LYS A 101 -15.41 -25.45 11.50
N PHE A 102 -15.17 -26.76 11.43
CA PHE A 102 -14.03 -27.36 10.74
C PHE A 102 -14.40 -27.93 9.36
N ALA A 103 -15.68 -27.97 8.98
CA ALA A 103 -16.11 -28.30 7.63
C ALA A 103 -15.36 -27.47 6.57
N GLY A 104 -14.65 -28.17 5.67
CA GLY A 104 -13.88 -27.55 4.58
C GLY A 104 -12.59 -26.87 5.03
N VAL A 105 -12.17 -27.04 6.28
CA VAL A 105 -10.89 -26.53 6.80
C VAL A 105 -9.88 -27.67 6.84
N GLU A 106 -8.76 -27.51 6.16
CA GLU A 106 -7.64 -28.46 6.22
C GLU A 106 -6.80 -28.22 7.49
N TRP A 107 -6.53 -29.30 8.22
CA TRP A 107 -5.75 -29.25 9.45
C TRP A 107 -5.03 -30.57 9.72
N THR A 108 -3.97 -30.49 10.51
CA THR A 108 -3.18 -31.62 11.01
C THR A 108 -3.03 -31.53 12.52
N LEU A 109 -2.53 -32.56 13.20
CA LEU A 109 -2.30 -32.51 14.65
C LEU A 109 -0.88 -32.01 14.96
N SER A 110 -0.77 -31.12 15.96
CA SER A 110 0.50 -30.79 16.60
C SER A 110 1.10 -32.00 17.34
N GLY A 111 2.37 -31.90 17.74
CA GLY A 111 2.99 -32.88 18.63
C GLY A 111 2.25 -33.02 19.97
N GLY A 112 1.61 -31.95 20.45
CA GLY A 112 0.74 -31.94 21.62
C GLY A 112 -0.68 -32.44 21.39
N GLY A 113 -1.07 -32.75 20.15
CA GLY A 113 -2.35 -33.36 19.81
C GLY A 113 -3.50 -32.38 19.55
N SER A 114 -3.21 -31.11 19.28
CA SER A 114 -4.22 -30.08 18.95
C SER A 114 -4.14 -29.64 17.47
N PRO A 115 -5.26 -29.24 16.82
CA PRO A 115 -5.26 -28.95 15.39
C PRO A 115 -4.37 -27.75 14.98
N ILE A 116 -3.45 -27.97 14.04
CA ILE A 116 -2.75 -26.94 13.28
C ILE A 116 -3.50 -26.74 11.96
N LEU A 117 -3.94 -25.52 11.68
CA LEU A 117 -4.61 -25.18 10.42
C LEU A 117 -3.55 -25.01 9.32
N ASP A 118 -3.73 -25.66 8.16
CA ASP A 118 -2.68 -25.79 7.14
C ASP A 118 -2.10 -24.45 6.67
N ARG A 119 -2.98 -23.46 6.49
CA ARG A 119 -2.63 -22.10 6.04
C ARG A 119 -2.39 -21.08 7.16
N ALA A 120 -2.15 -21.54 8.39
CA ALA A 120 -1.73 -20.63 9.45
C ALA A 120 -0.38 -19.99 9.10
N VAL A 121 -0.20 -18.70 9.38
CA VAL A 121 1.06 -17.96 9.24
C VAL A 121 2.12 -18.48 10.22
N ALA A 122 1.67 -18.86 11.41
CA ALA A 122 2.47 -19.50 12.44
C ALA A 122 1.55 -20.27 13.38
N TRP A 123 2.09 -21.24 14.11
CA TRP A 123 1.35 -21.95 15.14
C TRP A 123 2.19 -22.13 16.41
N ILE A 124 1.50 -22.21 17.55
CA ILE A 124 2.11 -22.31 18.88
C ILE A 124 1.30 -23.35 19.68
N ASP A 125 1.93 -24.46 20.02
CA ASP A 125 1.33 -25.60 20.74
C ASP A 125 1.58 -25.44 22.25
N CYS A 126 0.52 -25.52 23.04
CA CYS A 126 0.53 -25.13 24.46
C CYS A 126 -0.19 -26.10 25.39
N ASP A 127 0.32 -26.23 26.62
CA ASP A 127 -0.43 -26.70 27.79
C ASP A 127 -1.08 -25.50 28.50
N ILE A 128 -2.29 -25.65 29.05
CA ILE A 128 -2.89 -24.63 29.92
C ILE A 128 -2.12 -24.58 31.25
N GLU A 129 -1.56 -23.42 31.57
CA GLU A 129 -0.82 -23.15 32.79
C GLU A 129 -1.75 -22.64 33.91
N THR A 130 -2.46 -21.55 33.65
CA THR A 130 -3.45 -20.97 34.57
C THR A 130 -4.69 -20.49 33.84
N VAL A 131 -5.80 -20.43 34.57
CA VAL A 131 -7.06 -19.82 34.13
C VAL A 131 -7.58 -18.96 35.27
N ASP A 132 -7.45 -17.64 35.11
CA ASP A 132 -7.80 -16.66 36.13
C ASP A 132 -9.06 -15.88 35.72
N GLU A 133 -9.90 -15.51 36.69
CA GLU A 133 -11.09 -14.70 36.43
C GLU A 133 -10.74 -13.22 36.28
N ALA A 134 -11.24 -12.57 35.22
CA ALA A 134 -11.04 -11.14 34.96
C ALA A 134 -12.33 -10.50 34.42
N GLY A 135 -13.19 -10.06 35.33
CA GLY A 135 -14.47 -9.44 34.97
C GLY A 135 -15.39 -10.42 34.22
N ASP A 136 -15.78 -10.06 33.00
CA ASP A 136 -16.61 -10.86 32.09
C ASP A 136 -15.79 -11.81 31.18
N HIS A 137 -14.46 -11.84 31.35
CA HIS A 137 -13.54 -12.73 30.64
C HIS A 137 -12.74 -13.61 31.62
N PHE A 138 -12.06 -14.61 31.07
CA PHE A 138 -10.94 -15.28 31.72
C PHE A 138 -9.61 -14.77 31.16
N ILE A 139 -8.54 -14.87 31.94
CA ILE A 139 -7.16 -14.79 31.46
C ILE A 139 -6.63 -16.22 31.43
N VAL A 140 -6.34 -16.73 30.24
CA VAL A 140 -5.79 -18.08 30.07
C VAL A 140 -4.33 -17.94 29.71
N VAL A 141 -3.46 -18.47 30.56
CA VAL A 141 -2.02 -18.53 30.31
C VAL A 141 -1.66 -19.92 29.82
N GLY A 142 -0.92 -19.99 28.71
CA GLY A 142 -0.42 -21.23 28.13
C GLY A 142 1.09 -21.34 28.23
N ARG A 143 1.57 -22.52 28.63
CA ARG A 143 2.96 -22.94 28.57
C ARG A 143 3.27 -23.42 27.16
N VAL A 144 4.18 -22.74 26.46
CA VAL A 144 4.55 -23.12 25.09
C VAL A 144 5.41 -24.38 25.12
N LEU A 145 5.00 -25.40 24.35
CA LEU A 145 5.70 -26.68 24.21
C LEU A 145 6.46 -26.77 22.89
N ASP A 146 5.86 -26.25 21.81
CA ASP A 146 6.42 -26.24 20.46
C ASP A 146 5.85 -25.07 19.65
N LEU A 147 6.57 -24.60 18.63
CA LEU A 147 6.10 -23.57 17.72
C LEU A 147 6.83 -23.62 16.37
N ALA A 148 6.14 -23.24 15.30
CA ALA A 148 6.78 -23.05 14.01
C ALA A 148 6.12 -21.95 13.19
N ILE A 149 6.88 -21.48 12.19
CA ILE A 149 6.35 -20.65 11.10
C ILE A 149 5.60 -21.57 10.15
N GLY A 150 4.37 -21.20 9.81
CA GLY A 150 3.53 -21.94 8.87
C GLY A 150 3.71 -21.43 7.43
N THR A 151 2.78 -21.81 6.56
CA THR A 151 2.81 -21.49 5.13
C THR A 151 1.96 -20.29 4.76
N GLY A 152 1.15 -19.78 5.70
CA GLY A 152 0.28 -18.63 5.48
C GLY A 152 1.06 -17.33 5.26
N GLU A 153 0.53 -16.47 4.38
CA GLU A 153 1.13 -15.17 4.06
C GLU A 153 0.40 -14.01 4.72
N GLY A 154 1.15 -13.11 5.37
CA GLY A 154 0.70 -11.83 5.92
C GLY A 154 -0.37 -11.96 7.02
N PRO A 155 -0.20 -11.40 8.24
CA PRO A 155 -1.18 -11.62 9.29
C PRO A 155 -2.49 -10.87 9.01
N LEU A 156 -3.61 -11.53 9.31
CA LEU A 156 -4.92 -10.89 9.41
C LEU A 156 -4.94 -9.98 10.63
N LEU A 157 -5.33 -8.72 10.41
CA LEU A 157 -5.49 -7.73 11.46
C LEU A 157 -6.96 -7.46 11.75
N PHE A 158 -7.26 -7.08 13.00
CA PHE A 158 -8.55 -6.54 13.41
C PHE A 158 -8.36 -5.12 13.93
N PHE A 159 -9.07 -4.16 13.33
CA PHE A 159 -8.95 -2.74 13.67
C PHE A 159 -10.30 -2.04 13.49
N ARG A 160 -10.73 -1.27 14.50
CA ARG A 160 -11.99 -0.50 14.52
C ARG A 160 -13.23 -1.30 14.08
N GLY A 161 -13.31 -2.58 14.48
CA GLY A 161 -14.45 -3.45 14.18
C GLY A 161 -14.40 -4.14 12.80
N GLY A 162 -13.35 -3.90 12.01
CA GLY A 162 -13.16 -4.51 10.69
C GLY A 162 -11.90 -5.36 10.62
N TYR A 163 -11.88 -6.25 9.63
CA TYR A 163 -10.68 -7.00 9.26
C TYR A 163 -9.83 -6.19 8.27
N GLY A 164 -8.52 -6.34 8.39
CA GLY A 164 -7.54 -5.77 7.47
C GLY A 164 -6.34 -6.70 7.35
N ARG A 165 -5.33 -6.27 6.60
CA ARG A 165 -4.06 -6.98 6.45
C ARG A 165 -2.93 -6.11 6.96
N PHE A 166 -1.92 -6.73 7.57
CA PHE A 166 -0.67 -6.03 7.82
C PHE A 166 0.16 -6.04 6.54
N ASP A 167 0.39 -4.86 5.98
CA ASP A 167 1.45 -4.70 5.00
C ASP A 167 2.75 -4.43 5.76
N GLN A 168 3.65 -5.41 5.77
CA GLN A 168 5.01 -5.18 6.25
C GLN A 168 5.69 -4.25 5.25
N GLY A 169 5.53 -2.94 5.48
CA GLY A 169 6.41 -1.96 4.88
C GLY A 169 7.84 -2.41 5.14
N PHE A 170 8.53 -2.86 4.08
CA PHE A 170 9.89 -3.38 4.06
C PHE A 170 10.14 -4.82 4.57
N ARG A 171 10.03 -5.78 3.65
CA ARG A 171 11.00 -6.90 3.53
C ARG A 171 11.60 -6.88 2.12
N THR A 172 12.93 -6.90 2.05
CA THR A 172 13.73 -6.63 0.85
C THR A 172 13.63 -7.74 -0.20
N ALA A 173 12.89 -7.49 -1.28
CA ALA A 173 13.17 -8.08 -2.58
C ALA A 173 14.22 -7.22 -3.30
N PRO A 174 15.11 -7.80 -4.15
CA PRO A 174 16.05 -7.02 -4.94
C PRO A 174 15.25 -6.13 -5.89
N GLY A 175 15.26 -4.82 -5.65
CA GLY A 175 14.53 -3.84 -6.50
C GLY A 175 13.72 -2.75 -5.78
N ARG A 176 13.81 -2.60 -4.44
CA ARG A 176 13.09 -1.53 -3.68
C ARG A 176 13.98 -0.46 -3.01
N SER A 177 15.31 -0.52 -3.17
CA SER A 177 16.20 0.54 -2.67
C SER A 177 16.04 1.86 -3.45
N ASP A 178 15.51 1.78 -4.66
CA ASP A 178 15.27 2.91 -5.56
C ASP A 178 14.07 3.79 -5.15
N LEU A 179 13.10 3.28 -4.38
CA LEU A 179 11.92 4.05 -3.92
C LEU A 179 12.10 4.75 -2.56
N LEU A 180 13.06 4.34 -1.73
CA LEU A 180 13.29 4.94 -0.41
C LEU A 180 13.63 6.43 -0.50
N SER A 181 14.54 6.77 -1.42
CA SER A 181 14.96 8.15 -1.64
C SER A 181 13.81 9.00 -2.19
N PRO A 182 13.08 8.60 -3.24
CA PRO A 182 11.86 9.27 -3.70
C PRO A 182 10.82 9.52 -2.61
N LEU A 183 10.51 8.53 -1.77
CA LEU A 183 9.53 8.71 -0.69
C LEU A 183 9.99 9.73 0.35
N ARG A 184 11.28 9.74 0.70
CA ARG A 184 11.88 10.76 1.57
C ARG A 184 11.82 12.15 0.94
N TYR A 185 11.99 12.25 -0.38
CA TYR A 185 11.86 13.51 -1.10
C TYR A 185 10.42 14.03 -1.08
N VAL A 186 9.45 13.16 -1.34
CA VAL A 186 8.01 13.49 -1.29
C VAL A 186 7.61 14.05 0.07
N ASP A 187 8.09 13.43 1.15
CA ASP A 187 7.75 13.89 2.50
C ASP A 187 8.24 15.33 2.77
N LYS A 188 9.41 15.69 2.24
CA LYS A 188 9.98 17.05 2.36
C LYS A 188 9.25 18.10 1.54
N ILE A 189 8.73 17.73 0.37
CA ILE A 189 8.10 18.68 -0.56
C ILE A 189 6.57 18.67 -0.48
N ARG A 190 5.99 17.87 0.44
CA ARG A 190 4.55 17.66 0.56
C ARG A 190 3.77 18.97 0.62
N ASP A 191 4.15 19.87 1.52
CA ASP A 191 3.44 21.14 1.73
C ASP A 191 3.50 22.04 0.48
N LEU A 192 4.64 21.99 -0.22
CA LEU A 192 4.81 22.71 -1.48
C LEU A 192 3.90 22.13 -2.58
N LEU A 193 3.81 20.80 -2.70
CA LEU A 193 2.90 20.16 -3.66
C LEU A 193 1.44 20.49 -3.35
N VAL A 194 1.04 20.48 -2.07
CA VAL A 194 -0.31 20.87 -1.61
C VAL A 194 -0.61 22.32 -2.01
N THR A 195 0.32 23.23 -1.77
CA THR A 195 0.18 24.64 -2.12
C THR A 195 0.00 24.83 -3.62
N THR A 196 0.86 24.21 -4.44
CA THR A 196 0.79 24.28 -5.90
C THR A 196 -0.51 23.70 -6.44
N ALA A 197 -0.98 22.56 -5.92
CA ALA A 197 -2.24 21.96 -6.31
C ALA A 197 -3.44 22.87 -6.00
N GLN A 198 -3.46 23.49 -4.83
CA GLN A 198 -4.52 24.41 -4.40
C GLN A 198 -4.54 25.70 -5.24
N GLU A 199 -3.39 26.31 -5.48
CA GLU A 199 -3.27 27.55 -6.28
C GLU A 199 -3.77 27.36 -7.71
N LEU A 200 -3.46 26.20 -8.30
CA LEU A 200 -3.76 25.90 -9.70
C LEU A 200 -5.12 25.21 -9.88
N GLY A 201 -5.74 24.71 -8.81
CA GLY A 201 -7.01 23.98 -8.86
C GLY A 201 -6.91 22.63 -9.60
N VAL A 202 -5.78 21.93 -9.42
CA VAL A 202 -5.42 20.69 -10.15
C VAL A 202 -4.90 19.63 -9.19
N GLU A 203 -4.75 18.40 -9.67
CA GLU A 203 -4.00 17.36 -8.97
C GLU A 203 -2.51 17.50 -9.26
N CYS A 204 -1.67 17.34 -8.24
CA CYS A 204 -0.22 17.33 -8.37
C CYS A 204 0.34 15.98 -7.89
N PHE A 205 1.07 15.30 -8.76
CA PHE A 205 1.74 14.03 -8.47
C PHE A 205 3.25 14.19 -8.45
N ALA A 206 3.89 13.42 -7.58
CA ALA A 206 5.32 13.15 -7.63
C ALA A 206 5.54 11.73 -8.14
N ASN A 207 6.37 11.58 -9.17
CA ASN A 207 6.67 10.31 -9.80
C ASN A 207 8.14 9.95 -9.66
N ALA A 208 8.44 8.66 -9.51
CA ALA A 208 9.79 8.12 -9.47
C ALA A 208 10.01 7.08 -10.57
N VAL A 209 11.24 6.97 -11.07
CA VAL A 209 11.63 5.92 -12.01
C VAL A 209 12.10 4.69 -11.23
N VAL A 210 11.47 3.54 -11.50
CA VAL A 210 11.79 2.24 -10.87
C VAL A 210 11.96 1.24 -12.00
N GLY A 211 13.21 0.89 -12.31
CA GLY A 211 13.52 0.07 -13.49
C GLY A 211 13.01 0.70 -14.79
N GLU A 212 12.04 0.03 -15.43
CA GLU A 212 11.43 0.42 -16.72
C GLU A 212 10.01 1.01 -16.52
N GLU A 213 9.71 1.50 -15.32
CA GLU A 213 8.38 1.97 -14.95
C GLU A 213 8.46 3.35 -14.27
N LEU A 214 7.43 4.15 -14.51
CA LEU A 214 7.17 5.38 -13.78
C LEU A 214 6.15 5.07 -12.67
N VAL A 215 6.47 5.40 -11.43
CA VAL A 215 5.66 5.06 -10.25
C VAL A 215 5.21 6.33 -9.55
N ILE A 216 3.90 6.45 -9.27
CA ILE A 216 3.37 7.56 -8.47
C ILE A 216 3.76 7.33 -7.01
N VAL A 217 4.59 8.21 -6.45
CA VAL A 217 5.11 8.12 -5.08
C VAL A 217 4.51 9.19 -4.15
N GLY A 218 3.82 10.17 -4.69
CA GLY A 218 3.08 11.18 -3.94
C GLY A 218 1.92 11.76 -4.76
N SER A 219 0.85 12.16 -4.07
CA SER A 219 -0.34 12.75 -4.67
C SER A 219 -0.93 13.80 -3.73
N THR A 220 -1.33 14.95 -4.28
CA THR A 220 -2.03 16.01 -3.55
C THR A 220 -3.07 16.70 -4.45
N GLY A 221 -4.08 17.31 -3.82
CA GLY A 221 -5.19 17.96 -4.51
C GLY A 221 -6.40 17.04 -4.67
N GLU A 222 -7.55 17.64 -4.96
CA GLU A 222 -8.76 16.92 -5.35
C GLU A 222 -9.06 17.22 -6.82
N PRO A 223 -9.30 16.21 -7.66
CA PRO A 223 -9.62 16.45 -9.06
C PRO A 223 -10.94 17.20 -9.24
N THR A 224 -10.98 18.15 -10.17
CA THR A 224 -12.23 18.67 -10.74
C THR A 224 -12.97 17.62 -11.59
N HIS A 225 -12.25 16.61 -12.09
CA HIS A 225 -12.79 15.46 -12.81
C HIS A 225 -12.05 14.17 -12.42
N PRO A 226 -12.73 13.08 -12.00
CA PRO A 226 -12.06 11.88 -11.53
C PRO A 226 -11.19 11.26 -12.63
N ILE A 227 -9.88 11.15 -12.36
CA ILE A 227 -8.91 10.51 -13.24
C ILE A 227 -8.61 9.12 -12.68
N GLY A 228 -8.72 8.08 -13.51
CA GLY A 228 -8.49 6.68 -13.12
C GLY A 228 -7.05 6.32 -12.71
N LEU A 229 -6.14 7.31 -12.65
CA LEU A 229 -4.71 7.16 -12.37
C LEU A 229 -4.26 7.71 -11.00
N SER A 230 -5.14 8.36 -10.23
CA SER A 230 -4.77 9.09 -9.00
C SER A 230 -4.49 8.17 -7.79
N ARG A 231 -3.68 7.12 -7.96
CA ARG A 231 -3.35 6.16 -6.88
C ARG A 231 -1.85 6.16 -6.62
N ILE A 232 -1.45 6.39 -5.36
CA ILE A 232 -0.06 6.17 -4.93
C ILE A 232 0.28 4.68 -5.14
N GLY A 233 1.46 4.42 -5.68
CA GLY A 233 1.92 3.09 -6.07
C GLY A 233 1.50 2.67 -7.48
N GLN A 234 0.66 3.46 -8.17
CA GLN A 234 0.33 3.19 -9.57
C GLN A 234 1.59 3.23 -10.43
N ARG A 235 1.74 2.22 -11.29
CA ARG A 235 2.88 2.08 -12.21
C ARG A 235 2.42 2.29 -13.63
N MET A 236 3.23 3.01 -14.40
CA MET A 236 3.04 3.27 -15.83
C MET A 236 4.27 2.80 -16.59
N PRO A 237 4.11 2.32 -17.83
CA PRO A 237 5.25 1.84 -18.60
C PRO A 237 6.12 3.04 -19.00
N LEU A 238 7.42 2.96 -18.73
CA LEU A 238 8.38 3.98 -19.13
C LEU A 238 8.92 3.65 -20.52
N VAL A 239 8.13 3.96 -21.55
CA VAL A 239 8.38 3.60 -22.94
C VAL A 239 7.95 4.75 -23.86
N ALA A 240 8.68 4.99 -24.96
CA ALA A 240 8.38 6.12 -25.83
C ALA A 240 6.94 6.07 -26.40
N PRO A 241 6.19 7.19 -26.42
CA PRO A 241 6.64 8.55 -26.04
C PRO A 241 6.46 8.92 -24.56
N LEU A 242 5.99 8.01 -23.71
CA LEU A 242 5.67 8.25 -22.30
C LEU A 242 6.92 8.45 -21.44
N GLY A 243 6.85 9.40 -20.52
CA GLY A 243 7.91 9.62 -19.53
C GLY A 243 9.18 10.23 -20.11
N ALA A 244 9.09 10.93 -21.24
CA ALA A 244 10.20 11.72 -21.80
C ALA A 244 10.82 12.65 -20.74
N GLY A 245 10.00 13.31 -19.89
CA GLY A 245 10.44 14.11 -18.75
C GLY A 245 11.28 13.36 -17.71
N ALA A 246 11.09 12.05 -17.57
CA ALA A 246 11.85 11.22 -16.65
C ALA A 246 13.15 10.68 -17.26
N ILE A 247 13.17 10.43 -18.57
CA ILE A 247 14.31 9.83 -19.29
C ILE A 247 15.26 10.89 -19.86
N ALA A 248 14.78 12.11 -20.05
CA ALA A 248 15.54 13.18 -20.69
C ALA A 248 16.88 13.44 -20.01
N TRP A 249 17.03 13.27 -18.69
CA TRP A 249 18.30 13.44 -17.95
C TRP A 249 19.10 12.15 -17.69
N SER A 250 18.57 10.99 -18.11
CA SER A 250 19.22 9.69 -17.92
C SER A 250 20.48 9.49 -18.76
N GLU A 251 21.23 8.43 -18.44
CA GLU A 251 22.37 7.98 -19.22
C GLU A 251 21.94 7.51 -20.62
N PRO A 252 22.78 7.67 -21.67
CA PRO A 252 22.43 7.32 -23.05
C PRO A 252 21.91 5.89 -23.22
N ALA A 253 22.43 4.93 -22.46
CA ALA A 253 21.97 3.53 -22.50
C ALA A 253 20.50 3.38 -22.08
N GLN A 254 20.06 4.14 -21.07
CA GLN A 254 18.66 4.12 -20.61
C GLN A 254 17.74 4.84 -21.60
N GLN A 255 18.22 5.90 -22.24
CA GLN A 255 17.50 6.59 -23.33
C GLN A 255 17.28 5.67 -24.52
N GLU A 256 18.30 4.91 -24.91
CA GLU A 256 18.19 3.93 -26.00
C GLU A 256 17.22 2.79 -25.63
N LEU A 257 17.27 2.28 -24.40
CA LEU A 257 16.34 1.24 -23.92
C LEU A 257 14.88 1.70 -24.03
N TRP A 258 14.59 2.93 -23.57
CA TRP A 258 13.26 3.56 -23.66
C TRP A 258 12.72 3.64 -25.10
N ILE A 259 13.59 3.92 -26.08
CA ILE A 259 13.23 3.95 -27.50
C ILE A 259 13.04 2.52 -28.05
N GLN A 260 13.90 1.57 -27.67
CA GLN A 260 13.85 0.20 -28.19
C GLN A 260 12.57 -0.53 -27.79
N GLN A 261 12.11 -0.36 -26.55
CA GLN A 261 10.91 -0.99 -26.01
C GLN A 261 9.61 -0.59 -26.74
N ALA A 262 9.59 0.62 -27.29
CA ALA A 262 8.47 1.18 -28.02
C ALA A 262 8.29 0.56 -29.42
N ARG A 263 9.29 -0.17 -29.95
CA ARG A 263 9.25 -0.81 -31.28
C ARG A 263 8.89 0.18 -32.41
N LEU A 264 9.42 1.41 -32.30
CA LEU A 264 9.16 2.51 -33.21
C LEU A 264 9.78 2.33 -34.59
N THR A 265 9.18 2.97 -35.59
CA THR A 265 9.76 3.15 -36.94
C THR A 265 11.03 4.01 -36.88
N ALA A 266 11.86 4.00 -37.93
CA ALA A 266 13.08 4.81 -37.96
C ALA A 266 12.80 6.32 -37.84
N ALA A 267 11.71 6.80 -38.44
CA ALA A 267 11.27 8.19 -38.33
C ALA A 267 10.85 8.53 -36.89
N ASP A 268 10.03 7.68 -36.28
CA ASP A 268 9.55 7.88 -34.91
C ASP A 268 10.67 7.78 -33.86
N ARG A 269 11.68 6.94 -34.09
CA ARG A 269 12.90 6.92 -33.25
C ARG A 269 13.63 8.25 -33.29
N THR A 270 13.74 8.86 -34.46
CA THR A 270 14.37 10.18 -34.63
C THR A 270 13.55 11.25 -33.89
N ALA A 271 12.22 11.18 -34.00
CA ALA A 271 11.32 12.08 -33.28
C ALA A 271 11.41 11.91 -31.75
N ALA A 272 11.53 10.67 -31.24
CA ALA A 272 11.70 10.37 -29.83
C ALA A 272 12.99 10.98 -29.26
N THR A 273 14.11 10.80 -29.96
CA THR A 273 15.40 11.38 -29.56
C THR A 273 15.33 12.91 -29.58
N ALA A 274 14.73 13.50 -30.61
CA ALA A 274 14.53 14.94 -30.68
C ALA A 274 13.67 15.46 -29.51
N ALA A 275 12.63 14.73 -29.11
CA ALA A 275 11.79 15.07 -27.96
C ALA A 275 12.59 15.12 -26.66
N LEU A 276 13.48 14.15 -26.40
CA LEU A 276 14.34 14.17 -25.20
C LEU A 276 15.25 15.41 -25.17
N HIS A 277 15.80 15.83 -26.32
CA HIS A 277 16.58 17.05 -26.41
C HIS A 277 15.75 18.31 -26.14
N ARG A 278 14.53 18.39 -26.70
CA ARG A 278 13.61 19.51 -26.44
C ARG A 278 13.24 19.62 -24.97
N VAL A 279 12.87 18.49 -24.35
CA VAL A 279 12.53 18.43 -22.92
C VAL A 279 13.71 18.88 -22.06
N ARG A 280 14.94 18.45 -22.37
CA ARG A 280 16.17 18.93 -21.69
C ARG A 280 16.35 20.45 -21.80
N GLN A 281 16.09 21.04 -22.98
CA GLN A 281 16.30 22.46 -23.22
C GLN A 281 15.32 23.36 -22.47
N ARG A 282 14.04 22.96 -22.38
CA ARG A 282 12.99 23.79 -21.78
C ARG A 282 12.61 23.39 -20.35
N GLY A 283 12.99 22.21 -19.89
CA GLY A 283 12.77 21.74 -18.52
C GLY A 283 11.36 21.20 -18.23
N TRP A 284 10.56 20.90 -19.26
CA TRP A 284 9.20 20.38 -19.08
C TRP A 284 8.73 19.54 -20.29
N SER A 285 7.68 18.75 -20.07
CA SER A 285 6.97 17.96 -21.09
C SER A 285 5.46 18.11 -20.98
N VAL A 286 4.75 18.10 -22.11
CA VAL A 286 3.29 18.20 -22.19
C VAL A 286 2.73 16.94 -22.86
N ALA A 287 1.81 16.23 -22.19
CA ALA A 287 1.04 15.17 -22.85
C ALA A 287 -0.30 15.74 -23.31
N LEU A 288 -0.57 15.69 -24.62
CA LEU A 288 -1.88 16.04 -25.18
C LEU A 288 -2.84 14.85 -25.07
N ALA A 289 -4.13 15.14 -24.94
CA ALA A 289 -5.20 14.16 -24.88
C ALA A 289 -5.42 13.54 -26.26
N THR A 290 -4.83 12.37 -26.48
CA THR A 290 -5.03 11.53 -27.67
C THR A 290 -5.80 10.26 -27.29
N ASP A 291 -6.44 9.62 -28.27
CA ASP A 291 -7.15 8.36 -28.05
C ASP A 291 -6.21 7.25 -27.52
N GLY A 292 -4.95 7.25 -27.97
CA GLY A 292 -3.93 6.31 -27.49
C GLY A 292 -3.61 6.50 -26.00
N LEU A 293 -3.48 7.76 -25.55
CA LEU A 293 -3.23 8.06 -24.14
C LEU A 293 -4.45 7.69 -23.28
N LEU A 294 -5.66 8.03 -23.71
CA LEU A 294 -6.88 7.65 -22.99
C LEU A 294 -7.06 6.12 -22.92
N ALA A 295 -6.71 5.39 -23.98
CA ALA A 295 -6.74 3.93 -23.98
C ALA A 295 -5.74 3.33 -23.00
N LEU A 296 -4.53 3.91 -22.89
CA LEU A 296 -3.54 3.53 -21.89
C LEU A 296 -4.08 3.75 -20.48
N GLU A 297 -4.64 4.93 -20.19
CA GLU A 297 -5.19 5.24 -18.87
C GLU A 297 -6.33 4.29 -18.49
N ALA A 298 -7.18 3.93 -19.45
CA ALA A 298 -8.23 2.96 -19.23
C ALA A 298 -7.66 1.55 -18.96
N ALA A 299 -6.60 1.14 -19.67
CA ALA A 299 -5.93 -0.14 -19.41
C ALA A 299 -5.29 -0.18 -18.03
N VAL A 300 -4.57 0.88 -17.66
CA VAL A 300 -3.94 1.04 -16.34
C VAL A 300 -4.99 1.16 -15.22
N GLY A 301 -6.12 1.83 -15.46
CA GLY A 301 -7.18 2.03 -14.47
C GLY A 301 -8.10 0.82 -14.24
N ARG A 302 -8.21 -0.10 -15.22
CA ARG A 302 -8.93 -1.39 -15.08
C ARG A 302 -8.24 -2.35 -14.12
N GLN A 303 -6.99 -2.08 -13.79
CA GLN A 303 -6.28 -2.78 -12.74
C GLN A 303 -6.90 -2.44 -11.38
N GLY A 304 -7.61 -3.43 -10.81
CA GLY A 304 -8.17 -3.35 -9.46
C GLY A 304 -7.09 -3.10 -8.39
N PRO A 305 -7.46 -2.95 -7.11
CA PRO A 305 -6.53 -2.65 -6.01
C PRO A 305 -5.49 -3.76 -5.68
N ASP A 306 -5.38 -4.79 -6.51
CA ASP A 306 -4.73 -6.07 -6.21
C ASP A 306 -3.40 -6.28 -6.97
N ILE A 307 -2.61 -5.22 -7.17
CA ILE A 307 -1.33 -5.33 -7.90
C ILE A 307 -0.15 -5.07 -6.97
N LEU A 308 0.29 -6.13 -6.31
CA LEU A 308 1.68 -6.30 -5.87
C LEU A 308 2.43 -7.36 -6.68
N ASP A 309 1.86 -7.86 -7.79
CA ASP A 309 2.59 -8.69 -8.76
C ASP A 309 3.59 -7.90 -9.62
N GLY A 310 3.83 -6.63 -9.27
CA GLY A 310 5.14 -5.99 -9.53
C GLY A 310 5.53 -5.82 -10.99
N ARG A 311 4.58 -5.86 -11.94
CA ARG A 311 4.82 -5.48 -13.33
C ARG A 311 3.67 -4.67 -13.90
N CYS A 312 4.01 -3.58 -14.58
CA CYS A 312 3.20 -2.94 -15.61
C CYS A 312 3.08 -3.82 -16.89
N ALA A 313 3.54 -5.07 -16.86
CA ALA A 313 3.50 -6.00 -17.99
C ALA A 313 2.09 -6.58 -18.19
N ASP A 314 1.06 -5.74 -18.10
CA ASP A 314 -0.16 -6.01 -18.83
C ASP A 314 0.16 -5.73 -20.31
N GLU A 315 0.07 -6.76 -21.15
CA GLU A 315 0.26 -6.62 -22.59
C GLU A 315 -0.66 -5.52 -23.15
N ASP A 316 -1.83 -5.29 -22.54
CA ASP A 316 -2.78 -4.27 -22.96
C ASP A 316 -2.25 -2.85 -22.71
N ALA A 317 -1.63 -2.59 -21.55
CA ALA A 317 -1.04 -1.28 -21.25
C ALA A 317 0.16 -1.00 -22.16
N MET A 318 1.02 -2.00 -22.37
CA MET A 318 2.17 -1.88 -23.28
C MET A 318 1.73 -1.70 -24.74
N LYS A 319 0.67 -2.40 -25.16
CA LYS A 319 0.07 -2.26 -26.50
C LYS A 319 -0.56 -0.88 -26.69
N ALA A 320 -1.26 -0.36 -25.68
CA ALA A 320 -1.83 0.98 -25.71
C ALA A 320 -0.73 2.05 -25.79
N ALA A 321 0.34 1.91 -25.00
CA ALA A 321 1.48 2.82 -25.04
C ALA A 321 2.14 2.91 -26.42
N ARG A 322 2.30 1.77 -27.11
CA ARG A 322 2.87 1.71 -28.47
C ARG A 322 1.99 2.34 -29.56
N ASN A 323 0.70 2.51 -29.29
CA ASN A 323 -0.23 3.14 -30.22
C ASN A 323 -0.32 4.66 -30.03
N ILE A 324 0.43 5.23 -29.08
CA ILE A 324 0.49 6.67 -28.90
C ILE A 324 1.38 7.25 -30.00
N ASP A 325 0.78 8.10 -30.83
CA ASP A 325 1.49 8.83 -31.87
C ASP A 325 2.50 9.81 -31.24
N ILE A 326 3.77 9.60 -31.54
CA ILE A 326 4.87 10.41 -31.01
C ILE A 326 4.90 11.82 -31.58
N SER A 327 4.34 12.04 -32.77
CA SER A 327 4.37 13.33 -33.45
C SER A 327 3.33 14.31 -32.89
N SER A 328 2.23 13.78 -32.36
CA SER A 328 1.22 14.53 -31.62
C SER A 328 1.45 14.54 -30.11
N HIS A 329 2.43 13.78 -29.62
CA HIS A 329 2.88 13.83 -28.24
C HIS A 329 3.92 14.94 -28.08
N ASP A 330 3.66 15.87 -27.17
CA ASP A 330 4.59 16.90 -26.75
C ASP A 330 4.99 17.94 -27.83
N PRO A 331 4.18 19.00 -28.01
CA PRO A 331 4.39 19.99 -29.05
C PRO A 331 5.75 20.69 -28.95
N GLU A 332 6.36 20.99 -30.10
CA GLU A 332 7.66 21.66 -30.19
C GLU A 332 7.63 23.08 -29.61
N THR A 333 6.56 23.82 -29.92
CA THR A 333 6.29 25.16 -29.40
C THR A 333 4.85 25.26 -28.92
N ILE A 334 4.64 26.03 -27.85
CA ILE A 334 3.29 26.42 -27.40
C ILE A 334 2.97 27.79 -28.00
N ASP A 335 1.96 27.87 -28.85
CA ASP A 335 1.45 29.13 -29.40
C ASP A 335 0.35 29.68 -28.50
N ASP A 336 0.44 30.96 -28.13
CA ASP A 336 -0.45 31.56 -27.12
C ASP A 336 -1.93 31.54 -27.50
N SER A 337 -2.21 31.67 -28.79
CA SER A 337 -3.57 31.73 -29.32
C SER A 337 -4.19 30.37 -29.60
N THR A 338 -3.37 29.33 -29.64
CA THR A 338 -3.80 27.97 -29.92
C THR A 338 -4.43 27.34 -28.69
N VAL A 339 -5.54 26.63 -28.89
CA VAL A 339 -6.23 25.88 -27.83
C VAL A 339 -5.74 24.43 -27.84
N TYR A 340 -5.30 23.97 -26.68
CA TYR A 340 -4.76 22.63 -26.47
C TYR A 340 -5.69 21.81 -25.58
N ARG A 341 -5.83 20.53 -25.90
CA ARG A 341 -6.46 19.53 -25.03
C ARG A 341 -5.35 18.82 -24.27
N VAL A 342 -4.96 19.38 -23.13
CA VAL A 342 -3.81 18.90 -22.35
C VAL A 342 -4.28 17.82 -21.37
N ARG A 343 -3.57 16.69 -21.35
CA ARG A 343 -3.83 15.62 -20.40
C ARG A 343 -3.05 15.80 -19.11
N ASN A 344 -1.75 16.02 -19.24
CA ASN A 344 -0.87 16.36 -18.14
C ASN A 344 0.25 17.29 -18.61
N VAL A 345 0.89 17.94 -17.65
CA VAL A 345 2.19 18.61 -17.84
C VAL A 345 3.14 18.11 -16.77
N SER A 346 4.43 18.00 -17.08
CA SER A 346 5.43 17.49 -16.14
C SER A 346 6.73 18.28 -16.15
N ALA A 347 7.38 18.40 -14.99
CA ALA A 347 8.68 19.03 -14.82
C ALA A 347 9.59 18.21 -13.88
N PRO A 348 10.90 18.12 -14.16
CA PRO A 348 11.84 17.31 -13.39
C PRO A 348 12.32 18.05 -12.13
N VAL A 349 12.44 17.33 -11.03
CA VAL A 349 13.21 17.74 -9.86
C VAL A 349 14.60 17.13 -9.99
N LEU A 350 15.61 17.96 -10.18
CA LEU A 350 16.99 17.51 -10.40
C LEU A 350 17.83 17.66 -9.14
N GLY A 351 18.69 16.66 -8.90
CA GLY A 351 19.70 16.69 -7.85
C GLY A 351 20.87 17.61 -8.20
N SER A 352 21.76 17.83 -7.24
CA SER A 352 23.00 18.59 -7.44
C SER A 352 23.96 17.93 -8.45
N ASP A 353 23.82 16.63 -8.65
CA ASP A 353 24.55 15.83 -9.65
C ASP A 353 23.88 15.87 -11.04
N GLY A 354 22.80 16.63 -11.20
CA GLY A 354 22.03 16.71 -12.45
C GLY A 354 21.17 15.49 -12.74
N ARG A 355 21.07 14.52 -11.82
CA ARG A 355 20.20 13.34 -11.98
C ARG A 355 18.77 13.66 -11.56
N LEU A 356 17.81 12.94 -12.16
CA LEU A 356 16.41 13.05 -11.79
C LEU A 356 16.18 12.46 -10.38
N LEU A 357 15.57 13.25 -9.50
CA LEU A 357 15.11 12.80 -8.18
C LEU A 357 13.63 12.43 -8.20
N LEU A 358 12.80 13.28 -8.83
CA LEU A 358 11.36 13.10 -9.00
C LEU A 358 10.93 13.75 -10.32
N LEU A 359 9.83 13.28 -10.90
CA LEU A 359 9.11 13.98 -11.95
C LEU A 359 7.77 14.47 -11.37
N LEU A 360 7.59 15.78 -11.29
CA LEU A 360 6.32 16.36 -10.86
C LEU A 360 5.38 16.43 -12.06
N SER A 361 4.11 16.09 -11.87
CA SER A 361 3.10 16.10 -12.93
C SER A 361 1.80 16.72 -12.44
N LEU A 362 1.21 17.60 -13.26
CA LEU A 362 -0.12 18.17 -13.02
C LEU A 362 -1.16 17.45 -13.87
N TYR A 363 -2.29 17.11 -13.25
CA TYR A 363 -3.43 16.46 -13.88
C TYR A 363 -4.73 17.16 -13.49
N GLY A 364 -5.81 16.91 -14.22
CA GLY A 364 -7.09 17.58 -13.96
C GLY A 364 -7.10 19.04 -14.46
N LEU A 365 -6.24 19.36 -15.44
CA LEU A 365 -6.32 20.64 -16.15
C LEU A 365 -7.68 20.78 -16.85
N PRO A 366 -8.14 22.03 -17.12
CA PRO A 366 -9.32 22.26 -17.93
C PRO A 366 -9.27 21.50 -19.27
N ARG A 367 -10.44 21.10 -19.79
CA ARG A 367 -10.53 20.31 -21.03
C ARG A 367 -9.87 20.97 -22.24
N GLU A 368 -9.91 22.30 -22.27
CA GLU A 368 -9.34 23.15 -23.29
C GLU A 368 -8.59 24.27 -22.56
N VAL A 369 -7.33 24.46 -22.92
CA VAL A 369 -6.41 25.43 -22.32
C VAL A 369 -5.73 26.19 -23.45
N THR A 370 -5.76 27.51 -23.44
CA THR A 370 -4.99 28.33 -24.39
C THR A 370 -3.49 28.16 -24.16
N GLY A 371 -2.66 28.39 -25.17
CA GLY A 371 -1.21 28.34 -24.98
C GLY A 371 -0.70 29.30 -23.90
N ALA A 372 -1.34 30.46 -23.76
CA ALA A 372 -1.03 31.43 -22.71
C ALA A 372 -1.31 30.88 -21.30
N GLU A 373 -2.47 30.24 -21.09
CA GLU A 373 -2.81 29.58 -19.82
C GLU A 373 -1.92 28.36 -19.56
N LEU A 374 -1.61 27.58 -20.60
CA LEU A 374 -0.72 26.42 -20.48
C LEU A 374 0.67 26.83 -19.99
N ARG A 375 1.20 27.96 -20.48
CA ARG A 375 2.47 28.51 -19.97
C ARG A 375 2.39 28.88 -18.50
N GLN A 376 1.26 29.41 -18.01
CA GLN A 376 1.11 29.70 -16.57
C GLN A 376 1.22 28.43 -15.72
N TYR A 377 0.59 27.33 -16.15
CA TYR A 377 0.74 26.03 -15.47
C TYR A 377 2.19 25.52 -15.52
N LEU A 378 2.85 25.64 -16.67
CA LEU A 378 4.24 25.20 -16.85
C LEU A 378 5.21 26.03 -16.00
N ASP A 379 5.08 27.35 -15.99
CA ASP A 379 5.94 28.25 -15.22
C ASP A 379 5.80 27.96 -13.72
N ARG A 380 4.56 27.78 -13.23
CA ARG A 380 4.33 27.46 -11.82
C ARG A 380 4.85 26.07 -11.46
N LEU A 381 4.68 25.07 -12.33
CA LEU A 381 5.21 23.73 -12.11
C LEU A 381 6.74 23.71 -12.10
N CYS A 382 7.38 24.40 -13.03
CA CYS A 382 8.85 24.54 -13.08
C CYS A 382 9.39 25.25 -11.83
N ALA A 383 8.72 26.31 -11.35
CA ALA A 383 9.07 26.96 -10.10
C ALA A 383 8.94 26.01 -8.90
N THR A 384 7.87 25.21 -8.86
CA THR A 384 7.64 24.19 -7.84
C THR A 384 8.73 23.11 -7.86
N ALA A 385 9.15 22.66 -9.04
CA ALA A 385 10.21 21.67 -9.20
C ALA A 385 11.58 22.21 -8.76
N ALA A 386 11.89 23.48 -9.07
CA ALA A 386 13.12 24.14 -8.63
C ALA A 386 13.18 24.30 -7.10
N GLN A 387 12.08 24.74 -6.47
CA GLN A 387 11.96 24.86 -5.02
C GLN A 387 12.04 23.48 -4.33
N SER A 388 11.42 22.46 -4.92
CA SER A 388 11.51 21.08 -4.46
C SER A 388 12.96 20.60 -4.42
N ALA A 389 13.74 20.91 -5.46
CA ALA A 389 15.15 20.55 -5.52
C ALA A 389 15.98 21.24 -4.43
N GLU A 390 15.65 22.48 -4.08
CA GLU A 390 16.29 23.23 -2.99
C GLU A 390 15.99 22.61 -1.61
N LEU A 391 14.71 22.38 -1.30
CA LEU A 391 14.29 21.76 -0.03
C LEU A 391 14.94 20.38 0.19
N ILE A 392 15.06 19.59 -0.88
CA ILE A 392 15.70 18.27 -0.81
C ILE A 392 17.20 18.39 -0.49
N ARG A 393 17.90 19.40 -1.06
CA ARG A 393 19.33 19.64 -0.84
C ARG A 393 19.64 20.10 0.59
N GLU A 394 18.92 21.10 1.09
CA GLU A 394 19.19 21.72 2.41
C GLU A 394 19.16 20.69 3.54
N THR A 395 18.21 19.76 3.49
CA THR A 395 18.06 18.73 4.53
C THR A 395 19.11 17.62 4.44
N SER A 396 19.78 17.47 3.30
CA SER A 396 20.81 16.43 3.09
C SER A 396 22.21 16.88 3.55
N GLY A 397 22.40 18.19 3.78
CA GLY A 397 23.65 18.77 4.30
C GLY A 397 23.77 18.79 5.84
N GLY A 398 22.71 18.44 6.58
CA GLY A 398 22.68 18.50 8.06
C GLY A 398 23.28 17.29 8.80
N HIS A 399 24.15 16.50 8.17
CA HIS A 399 24.87 15.36 8.80
C HIS A 399 26.38 15.47 8.61
N VAL A 400 26.92 16.69 8.70
CA VAL A 400 28.34 16.93 8.99
C VAL A 400 28.43 18.13 9.93
N GLU A 401 28.43 17.87 11.23
CA GLU A 401 29.32 18.48 12.23
C GLU A 401 29.26 17.70 13.55
#